data_AF-A0ABD5DY88-F1
#
_entry.id   AF-A0ABD5DY88-F1
#
_cell.length_a   1.000
_cell.length_b   1.000
_cell.length_c   1.000
_cell.angle_alpha   90.00
_cell.angle_beta   90.00
_cell.angle_gamma   90.00
#
_symmetry.space_group_name_H-M   'P 1'
#
loop_
_entity.id
_entity.type
_entity.pdbx_description
1 polymer ?
#
loop_
_entity_poly.entity_id
_entity_poly.type
_entity_poly.pdbx_seq_one_letter_code
_entity_poly.pdbx_strand_id
1 'polypeptide(L)' 'TPVIVVENGAVIDEKIKLVNISVDDILLAARQHHGIYELKAIKFAILERNGQISIIPEQE' A
#
# COMPACT_ATOMS: atom_id res chain seq x y z
N THR A 1 -3.33 -12.85 -8.55
CA THR A 1 -3.06 -11.61 -9.31
C THR A 1 -2.62 -10.55 -8.33
N PRO A 2 -1.93 -9.47 -8.76
CA PRO A 2 -1.66 -8.35 -7.86
C PRO A 2 -2.96 -7.81 -7.27
N VAL A 3 -2.93 -7.36 -6.02
CA VAL A 3 -4.11 -6.90 -5.29
C VAL A 3 -3.88 -5.46 -4.84
N ILE A 4 -4.70 -4.54 -5.32
CA ILE A 4 -4.71 -3.15 -4.82
C ILE A 4 -5.29 -3.18 -3.40
N VAL A 5 -4.52 -2.71 -2.42
CA VAL A 5 -4.90 -2.67 -0.99
C VAL A 5 -5.11 -1.25 -0.45
N VAL A 6 -4.60 -0.23 -1.14
CA VAL A 6 -4.89 1.19 -0.89
C VAL A 6 -5.23 1.86 -2.22
N GLU A 7 -6.23 2.73 -2.21
CA GLU A 7 -6.61 3.59 -3.33
C GLU A 7 -6.92 5.01 -2.81
N ASN A 8 -6.24 6.01 -3.35
CA ASN A 8 -6.36 7.43 -2.99
C ASN A 8 -6.34 7.69 -1.47
N GLY A 9 -5.38 7.06 -0.79
CA GLY A 9 -5.17 7.14 0.65
C GLY A 9 -6.18 6.41 1.53
N ALA A 10 -7.14 5.68 0.95
CA ALA A 10 -8.07 4.83 1.68
C ALA A 10 -7.66 3.35 1.59
N VAL A 11 -7.60 2.68 2.75
CA VAL A 11 -7.32 1.25 2.83
C VAL A 11 -8.58 0.46 2.45
N ILE A 12 -8.41 -0.61 1.68
CA ILE A 12 -9.50 -1.52 1.31
C ILE A 12 -9.51 -2.67 2.32
N ASP A 13 -10.24 -2.50 3.42
CA ASP A 13 -10.24 -3.40 4.59
C ASP A 13 -10.46 -4.89 4.25
N GLU A 14 -11.39 -5.18 3.34
CA GLU A 14 -11.67 -6.55 2.91
C GLU A 14 -10.45 -7.21 2.27
N LYS A 15 -9.68 -6.43 1.50
CA LYS A 15 -8.51 -6.94 0.78
C LYS A 15 -7.32 -7.14 1.70
N ILE A 16 -7.02 -6.19 2.59
CA ILE A 16 -5.91 -6.35 3.54
C ILE A 16 -6.13 -7.52 4.50
N LYS A 17 -7.39 -7.78 4.89
CA LYS A 17 -7.77 -8.98 5.65
C LYS A 17 -7.59 -10.26 4.84
N LEU A 18 -8.03 -10.26 3.58
CA LEU A 18 -7.92 -11.42 2.69
C LEU A 18 -6.46 -11.83 2.44
N VAL A 19 -5.56 -10.85 2.30
CA VAL A 19 -4.15 -11.09 2.00
C VAL A 19 -3.24 -11.05 3.24
N ASN A 20 -3.84 -10.91 4.44
CA ASN A 20 -3.15 -10.88 5.73
C ASN A 20 -1.99 -9.87 5.79
N ILE A 21 -2.27 -8.63 5.39
CA ILE A 21 -1.35 -7.48 5.43
C ILE A 21 -1.91 -6.44 6.40
N SER A 22 -1.05 -5.76 7.14
CA SER A 22 -1.41 -4.65 8.01
C SER A 22 -1.20 -3.28 7.35
N VAL A 23 -1.78 -2.24 7.93
CA VAL A 23 -1.48 -0.86 7.54
C VAL A 23 -0.01 -0.52 7.78
N ASP A 24 0.61 -1.08 8.82
CA ASP A 24 2.01 -0.84 9.15
C ASP A 24 2.97 -1.41 8.10
N ASP A 25 2.63 -2.55 7.48
CA ASP A 25 3.40 -3.13 6.38
C ASP A 25 3.37 -2.22 5.14
N ILE A 26 2.19 -1.67 4.83
CA ILE A 26 2.01 -0.72 3.72
C ILE A 26 2.84 0.55 3.97
N LEU A 27 2.74 1.11 5.17
CA LEU A 27 3.51 2.31 5.55
C LEU A 27 5.01 2.02 5.64
N LEU A 28 5.43 0.80 5.99
CA LEU A 28 6.83 0.41 5.97
C LEU A 28 7.38 0.44 4.54
N ALA A 29 6.69 -0.16 3.57
CA ALA A 29 7.08 -0.11 2.17
C ALA A 29 7.10 1.33 1.63
N ALA A 30 6.09 2.14 1.98
CA ALA A 30 6.00 3.54 1.59
C ALA A 30 7.18 4.38 2.13
N ARG A 31 7.59 4.15 3.39
CA ARG A 31 8.77 4.79 3.98
C ARG A 31 10.06 4.35 3.30
N GLN A 32 10.24 3.05 3.06
CA GLN A 32 11.47 2.49 2.51
C GLN A 32 11.78 2.99 1.10
N HIS A 33 10.75 3.17 0.27
CA HIS A 33 10.93 3.49 -1.15
C HIS A 33 10.66 4.96 -1.51
N HIS A 34 9.80 5.65 -0.75
CA HIS A 34 9.35 7.01 -1.09
C HIS A 34 9.45 8.00 0.07
N GLY A 35 9.86 7.56 1.27
CA GLY A 35 9.86 8.44 2.45
C GLY A 35 8.46 8.92 2.86
N ILE A 36 7.40 8.18 2.50
CA ILE A 36 6.01 8.53 2.83
C ILE A 36 5.62 7.95 4.19
N TYR A 37 5.01 8.78 5.05
CA TYR A 37 4.63 8.40 6.42
C TYR A 37 3.11 8.31 6.64
N GLU A 38 2.32 8.76 5.67
CA GLU A 38 0.86 8.84 5.79
C GLU A 38 0.16 8.22 4.57
N LEU A 39 -0.97 7.55 4.81
CA LEU A 39 -1.75 6.91 3.75
C LEU A 39 -2.25 7.95 2.73
N LYS A 40 -2.59 9.16 3.16
CA LYS A 40 -3.08 10.24 2.28
C LYS A 40 -2.12 10.60 1.13
N ALA A 41 -0.83 10.33 1.30
CA ALA A 41 0.18 10.56 0.27
C ALA A 41 0.35 9.37 -0.69
N ILE A 42 -0.44 8.30 -0.54
CA ILE A 42 -0.40 7.09 -1.37
C ILE A 42 -1.61 7.07 -2.30
N LYS A 43 -1.36 7.14 -3.62
CA LYS A 43 -2.39 6.95 -4.64
C LYS A 43 -2.80 5.49 -4.77
N PHE A 44 -1.81 4.59 -4.84
CA PHE A 44 -2.04 3.15 -4.85
C PHE A 44 -1.01 2.42 -4.02
N ALA A 45 -1.45 1.42 -3.27
CA ALA A 45 -0.59 0.36 -2.75
C ALA A 45 -1.03 -0.97 -3.36
N ILE A 46 -0.10 -1.68 -3.99
CA ILE A 46 -0.36 -2.91 -4.74
C ILE A 46 0.46 -4.03 -4.12
N LEU A 47 -0.20 -5.07 -3.61
CA LEU A 47 0.47 -6.30 -3.21
C LEU A 47 0.75 -7.15 -4.46
N GLU A 48 2.03 -7.29 -4.79
CA GLU A 48 2.51 -8.07 -5.93
C GLU A 48 2.48 -9.57 -5.64
N ARG A 49 2.56 -10.40 -6.70
CA ARG A 49 2.55 -11.87 -6.56
C ARG A 49 3.74 -12.42 -5.76
N ASN A 50 4.83 -11.66 -5.67
CA ASN A 50 6.03 -12.02 -4.92
C ASN A 50 5.98 -11.58 -3.44
N GLY A 51 4.87 -10.97 -3.00
CA GLY A 51 4.69 -10.49 -1.63
C GLY A 51 5.24 -9.07 -1.37
N GLN A 52 5.83 -8.41 -2.37
CA GLN A 52 6.24 -7.01 -2.23
C GLN A 52 5.04 -6.06 -2.37
N ILE A 53 5.13 -4.91 -1.70
CA ILE A 53 4.13 -3.84 -1.81
C ILE A 53 4.73 -2.75 -2.68
N SER A 54 4.20 -2.59 -3.90
CA SER A 54 4.50 -1.46 -4.76
C SER A 54 3.70 -0.24 -4.30
N ILE A 55 4.35 0.91 -4.17
CA ILE A 55 3.73 2.17 -3.74
C ILE A 55 3.75 3.14 -4.91
N ILE A 56 2.60 3.72 -5.21
CA ILE A 56 2.44 4.82 -6.16
C ILE A 56 2.04 6.06 -5.34
N PRO A 57 2.91 7.08 -5.22
CA PRO A 57 2.59 8.32 -4.51
C PRO A 57 1.45 9.12 -5.16
N GLU A 58 0.77 9.95 -4.37
CA GLU A 58 -0.25 10.91 -4.83
C GLU A 58 0.35 12.07 -5.63
N GLN A 59 1.57 12.48 -5.29
CA GLN A 59 2.33 13.52 -5.96
C GLN A 59 3.75 13.01 -6.21
N GLU A 60 4.30 13.28 -7.41
CA GLU A 60 5.68 12.93 -7.80
C GLU A 60 6.74 13.71 -7.02
#